data_AF-A0A932Q6L9-F1
#
_entry.id   AF-A0A932Q6L9-F1
#
_cell.length_a   1.000
_cell.length_b   1.000
_cell.length_c   1.000
_cell.angle_alpha   90.00
_cell.angle_beta   90.00
_cell.angle_gamma   90.00
#
_symmetry.space_group_name_H-M   'P 1'
#
loop_
_entity.id
_entity.type
_entity.pdbx_description
1 polymer ?
#
loop_
_entity_poly.entity_id
_entity_poly.type
_entity_poly.pdbx_seq_one_letter_code
_entity_poly.pdbx_strand_id
1 'polypeptide(L)'
;MLMVSIPEKRWKLRKTIELFERGHSFHEIAKQLGKSREGVRVQLEKAGLLQSVIQSSERSSAQIPRGKVRWNSPYGFKYERGRAVRHPQEYETFLIIMKLRKSGRNAREIADRLNDQKLRPRLAKKWDRCTVHQILEWHEQHPNFLKEVISWESTN
;
A
#
# COMPACT_ATOMS: atom_id res chain seq x y z
N MET A 1 5.53 48.75 34.25
CA MET A 1 4.97 48.67 32.88
C MET A 1 5.72 47.59 32.12
N LEU A 2 5.37 46.32 32.32
CA LEU A 2 6.06 45.20 31.67
C LEU A 2 5.34 44.86 30.37
N MET A 3 6.00 45.15 29.25
CA MET A 3 5.63 44.64 27.93
C MET A 3 5.74 43.11 27.95
N VAL A 4 4.62 42.43 28.12
CA VAL A 4 4.55 40.97 27.93
C VAL A 4 4.52 40.73 26.43
N SER A 5 5.66 40.30 25.87
CA SER A 5 5.77 39.76 24.52
C SER A 5 4.76 38.62 24.34
N ILE A 6 3.66 38.91 23.63
CA ILE A 6 2.64 37.94 23.25
C ILE A 6 3.26 37.01 22.20
N PRO A 7 3.39 35.70 22.44
CA PRO A 7 4.03 34.81 21.48
C PRO A 7 3.19 34.70 20.20
N GLU A 8 3.78 35.09 19.07
CA GLU A 8 3.16 35.17 17.73
C GLU A 8 2.39 33.91 17.29
N LYS A 9 2.65 32.75 17.90
CA LYS A 9 1.99 31.48 17.59
C LYS A 9 0.51 31.44 17.98
N ARG A 10 0.05 32.26 18.95
CA ARG A 10 -1.33 32.21 19.45
C ARG A 10 -2.35 32.93 18.56
N TRP A 11 -1.99 34.06 17.93
CA TRP A 11 -2.93 34.77 17.03
C TRP A 11 -3.17 34.00 15.73
N LYS A 12 -2.12 33.35 15.20
CA LYS A 12 -2.20 32.55 13.97
C LYS A 12 -3.09 31.31 14.14
N LEU A 13 -3.22 30.77 15.34
CA LEU A 13 -4.13 29.66 15.63
C LEU A 13 -5.57 30.14 15.73
N ARG A 14 -5.83 31.22 16.50
CA ARG A 14 -7.16 31.82 16.63
C ARG A 14 -7.76 32.19 15.27
N LYS A 15 -6.96 32.81 14.40
CA LYS A 15 -7.40 33.19 13.05
C LYS A 15 -7.68 31.97 12.15
N THR A 16 -6.89 30.89 12.28
CA THR A 16 -7.17 29.62 11.58
C THR A 16 -8.52 29.03 12.01
N ILE A 17 -8.80 29.03 13.31
CA ILE A 17 -10.06 28.51 13.89
C ILE A 17 -11.25 29.35 13.40
N GLU A 18 -11.15 30.67 13.50
CA GLU A 18 -12.19 31.60 13.05
C GLU A 18 -12.54 31.42 11.56
N LEU A 19 -11.54 31.27 10.69
CA LEU A 19 -11.78 31.02 9.27
C LEU A 19 -12.41 29.65 9.01
N PHE A 20 -12.02 28.63 9.79
CA PHE A 20 -12.60 27.30 9.69
C PHE A 20 -14.05 27.26 10.16
N GLU A 21 -14.39 27.92 11.27
CA GLU A 21 -15.78 28.06 11.75
C GLU A 21 -16.67 28.84 10.77
N ARG A 22 -16.10 29.78 10.01
CA ARG A 22 -16.77 30.48 8.91
C ARG A 22 -16.97 29.62 7.65
N GLY A 23 -16.52 28.37 7.67
CA GLY A 23 -16.71 27.42 6.56
C GLY A 23 -15.67 27.55 5.44
N HIS A 24 -14.59 28.31 5.62
CA HIS A 24 -13.53 28.38 4.62
C HIS A 24 -12.81 27.03 4.51
N SER A 25 -12.48 26.64 3.28
CA SER A 25 -11.74 25.42 3.01
C SER A 25 -10.29 25.52 3.49
N PHE A 26 -9.66 24.37 3.76
CA PHE A 26 -8.24 24.33 4.17
C PHE A 26 -7.31 25.02 3.15
N HIS A 27 -7.67 25.03 1.87
CA HIS A 27 -6.88 25.67 0.82
C HIS A 27 -6.96 27.20 0.89
N GLU A 28 -8.15 27.75 1.12
CA GLU A 28 -8.36 29.20 1.27
C GLU A 28 -7.67 29.72 2.54
N ILE A 29 -7.81 28.98 3.64
CA ILE A 29 -7.13 29.30 4.91
C ILE A 29 -5.60 29.26 4.72
N ALA A 30 -5.08 28.27 4.01
CA ALA A 30 -3.65 28.15 3.70
C ALA A 30 -3.14 29.33 2.87
N LYS A 31 -3.88 29.70 1.81
CA LYS A 31 -3.56 30.84 0.94
C LYS A 31 -3.58 32.16 1.71
N GLN A 32 -4.58 32.37 2.57
CA GLN A 32 -4.78 33.60 3.32
C GLN A 32 -3.78 33.76 4.48
N LEU A 33 -3.28 32.65 5.04
CA LEU A 33 -2.31 32.66 6.14
C LEU A 33 -0.87 32.39 5.71
N GLY A 34 -0.61 32.18 4.42
CA GLY A 34 0.73 31.85 3.90
C GLY A 34 1.29 30.54 4.46
N LYS A 35 0.43 29.55 4.71
CA LYS A 35 0.79 28.25 5.30
C LYS A 35 0.62 27.13 4.29
N SER A 36 1.25 25.99 4.54
CA SER A 36 0.91 24.76 3.85
C SER A 36 -0.48 24.28 4.28
N ARG A 37 -1.23 23.70 3.34
CA ARG A 37 -2.54 23.06 3.61
C ARG A 37 -2.45 22.05 4.77
N GLU A 38 -1.37 21.28 4.80
CA GLU A 38 -1.11 20.30 5.86
C GLU A 38 -0.83 20.98 7.21
N GLY A 39 -0.12 22.12 7.22
CA GLY A 39 0.10 22.90 8.44
C GLY A 39 -1.19 23.47 9.02
N VAL A 40 -2.17 23.84 8.18
CA VAL A 40 -3.51 24.24 8.62
C VAL A 40 -4.26 23.05 9.22
N ARG A 41 -4.22 21.88 8.58
CA ARG A 41 -4.85 20.65 9.07
C ARG A 41 -4.32 20.24 10.45
N VAL A 42 -3.00 20.12 10.61
CA VAL A 42 -2.36 19.76 11.88
C VAL A 42 -2.71 20.76 12.99
N GLN A 43 -2.88 22.04 12.67
CA GLN A 43 -3.29 23.05 13.65
C GLN A 43 -4.73 22.88 14.11
N LEU A 44 -5.65 22.54 13.20
CA LEU A 44 -7.06 22.31 13.54
C LEU A 44 -7.25 20.97 14.25
N GLU A 45 -6.46 19.94 13.92
CA GLU A 45 -6.40 18.67 14.66
C GLU A 45 -5.90 18.89 16.10
N LYS A 46 -4.80 19.64 16.28
CA LYS A 46 -4.29 19.99 17.62
C LYS A 46 -5.25 20.86 18.44
N ALA A 47 -6.13 21.60 17.77
CA ALA A 47 -7.19 22.39 18.41
C ALA A 47 -8.45 21.56 18.73
N GLY A 48 -8.47 20.26 18.39
CA GLY A 48 -9.62 19.37 18.62
C GLY A 48 -10.80 19.62 17.69
N LEU A 49 -10.66 20.47 16.67
CA LEU A 49 -11.73 20.83 15.72
C LEU A 49 -11.84 19.84 14.56
N LEU A 50 -10.80 19.04 14.34
CA LEU A 50 -10.85 17.88 13.47
C LEU A 50 -10.84 16.65 14.36
N GLN A 51 -12.01 16.07 14.55
CA GLN A 51 -12.10 14.74 15.13
C GLN A 51 -11.32 13.81 14.19
N SER A 52 -10.22 13.25 14.67
CA SER A 52 -9.43 12.31 13.88
C SER A 52 -10.32 11.12 13.59
N VAL A 53 -10.97 11.13 12.43
CA VAL A 53 -11.65 9.96 11.87
C VAL A 53 -10.54 9.00 11.46
N ILE A 54 -9.95 8.34 12.47
CA ILE A 54 -9.28 7.05 12.33
C ILE A 54 -10.42 6.03 12.27
N GLN A 55 -11.25 6.12 11.22
CA GLN A 55 -12.24 5.12 10.88
C GLN A 55 -12.69 5.39 9.44
N SER A 56 -12.25 4.49 8.55
CA SER A 56 -12.79 4.35 7.19
C SER A 56 -12.80 5.61 6.33
N SER A 57 -11.62 6.11 5.93
CA SER A 57 -11.53 6.42 4.51
C SER A 57 -11.55 5.07 3.81
N GLU A 58 -12.72 4.65 3.35
CA GLU A 58 -12.78 3.96 2.07
C GLU A 58 -11.94 4.84 1.14
N ARG A 59 -10.68 4.44 0.96
CA ARG A 59 -9.82 5.08 -0.02
C ARG A 59 -10.61 4.88 -1.30
N SER A 60 -11.23 5.95 -1.77
CA SER A 60 -11.73 6.09 -3.13
C SER A 60 -10.76 5.30 -3.97
N SER A 61 -11.25 4.21 -4.55
CA SER A 61 -10.48 3.24 -5.32
C SER A 61 -9.91 3.99 -6.49
N ALA A 62 -8.80 4.71 -6.25
CA ALA A 62 -8.06 5.43 -7.25
C ALA A 62 -7.77 4.38 -8.30
N GLN A 63 -8.40 4.54 -9.47
CA GLN A 63 -8.32 3.60 -10.55
C GLN A 63 -6.84 3.44 -10.87
N ILE A 64 -6.26 2.32 -10.41
CA ILE A 64 -4.87 2.00 -10.69
C ILE A 64 -4.80 1.78 -12.20
N PRO A 65 -3.82 2.37 -12.89
CA PRO A 65 -3.59 2.07 -14.30
C PRO A 65 -3.57 0.56 -14.51
N ARG A 66 -4.38 0.09 -15.47
CA ARG A 66 -4.57 -1.33 -15.77
C ARG A 66 -3.19 -2.00 -15.96
N GLY A 67 -2.96 -3.10 -15.25
CA GLY A 67 -1.77 -3.95 -15.45
C GLY A 67 -0.55 -3.68 -14.56
N LYS A 68 -0.54 -2.65 -13.69
CA LYS A 68 0.58 -2.48 -12.75
C LYS A 68 0.42 -3.41 -11.53
N VAL A 69 1.33 -4.37 -11.40
CA VAL A 69 1.51 -5.18 -10.19
C VAL A 69 1.81 -4.22 -9.03
N ARG A 70 0.99 -4.23 -7.97
CA ARG A 70 1.30 -3.47 -6.73
C ARG A 70 2.65 -3.94 -6.20
N TRP A 71 3.44 -3.04 -5.62
CA TRP A 71 4.73 -3.36 -4.96
C TRP A 71 4.62 -4.53 -3.96
N ASN A 72 3.45 -4.72 -3.33
CA ASN A 72 3.15 -5.79 -2.38
C ASN A 72 2.29 -6.94 -2.97
N SER A 73 2.22 -7.09 -4.29
CA SER A 73 1.46 -8.20 -4.87
C SER A 73 2.23 -9.52 -4.67
N PRO A 74 1.61 -10.59 -4.12
CA PRO A 74 2.27 -11.89 -4.01
C PRO A 74 2.74 -12.41 -5.37
N TYR A 75 3.83 -13.17 -5.39
CA TYR A 75 4.39 -13.69 -6.65
C TYR A 75 3.40 -14.62 -7.34
N GLY A 76 3.18 -14.46 -8.65
CA GLY A 76 2.17 -15.23 -9.37
C GLY A 76 0.77 -14.58 -9.41
N PHE A 77 0.58 -13.46 -8.70
CA PHE A 77 -0.71 -12.77 -8.60
C PHE A 77 -0.57 -11.26 -8.87
N LYS A 78 -1.65 -10.68 -9.39
CA LYS A 78 -1.83 -9.23 -9.57
C LYS A 78 -3.16 -8.80 -8.98
N TYR A 79 -3.29 -7.52 -8.63
CA TYR A 79 -4.56 -6.95 -8.21
C TYR A 79 -5.25 -6.25 -9.37
N GLU A 80 -6.45 -6.69 -9.73
CA GLU A 80 -7.33 -6.04 -10.70
C GLU A 80 -8.62 -5.61 -10.02
N ARG A 81 -8.98 -4.32 -10.14
CA ARG A 81 -10.17 -3.74 -9.49
C ARG A 81 -10.27 -4.03 -7.98
N GLY A 82 -9.13 -4.13 -7.31
CA GLY A 82 -9.06 -4.42 -5.87
C GLY A 82 -9.13 -5.91 -5.51
N ARG A 83 -9.28 -6.81 -6.50
CA ARG A 83 -9.32 -8.26 -6.30
C ARG A 83 -8.02 -8.91 -6.76
N ALA A 84 -7.60 -9.97 -6.08
CA ALA A 84 -6.44 -10.75 -6.50
C ALA A 84 -6.81 -11.68 -7.66
N VAL A 85 -6.04 -11.61 -8.74
CA VAL A 85 -6.21 -12.41 -9.97
C VAL A 85 -4.85 -13.03 -10.31
N ARG A 86 -4.84 -14.17 -10.99
CA ARG A 86 -3.61 -14.80 -11.47
C ARG A 86 -2.85 -13.87 -12.43
N HIS A 87 -1.53 -13.83 -12.29
CA HIS A 87 -0.68 -13.15 -13.25
C HIS A 87 -0.31 -14.12 -14.38
N PRO A 88 -0.62 -13.84 -15.66
CA PRO A 88 -0.55 -14.83 -16.74
C PRO A 88 0.83 -15.47 -16.91
N GLN A 89 1.90 -14.70 -16.79
CA GLN A 89 3.28 -15.20 -16.98
C GLN A 89 3.93 -15.74 -15.71
N GLU A 90 3.52 -15.26 -14.55
CA GLU A 90 4.19 -15.61 -13.30
C GLU A 90 3.50 -16.77 -12.60
N TYR A 91 2.19 -16.94 -12.83
CA TYR A 91 1.41 -17.99 -12.22
C TYR A 91 1.91 -19.37 -12.64
N GLU A 92 2.33 -19.54 -13.90
CA GLU A 92 2.95 -20.79 -14.37
C GLU A 92 4.23 -21.11 -13.60
N THR A 93 5.11 -20.11 -13.45
CA THR A 93 6.34 -20.26 -12.67
C THR A 93 6.04 -20.54 -11.20
N PHE A 94 5.02 -19.88 -10.64
CA PHE A 94 4.55 -20.10 -9.28
C PHE A 94 4.05 -21.55 -9.08
N LEU A 95 3.28 -22.11 -10.02
CA LEU A 95 2.86 -23.51 -9.96
C LEU A 95 4.04 -24.47 -9.95
N ILE A 96 5.08 -24.18 -10.73
CA ILE A 96 6.33 -24.97 -10.72
C ILE A 96 6.99 -24.90 -9.34
N ILE A 97 7.13 -23.71 -8.77
CA ILE A 97 7.68 -23.50 -7.41
C ILE A 97 6.91 -24.33 -6.38
N MET A 98 5.58 -24.26 -6.39
CA MET A 98 4.72 -25.02 -5.47
C MET A 98 4.85 -26.53 -5.68
N LYS A 99 4.91 -27.00 -6.93
CA LYS A 99 5.09 -28.42 -7.25
C LYS A 99 6.44 -28.94 -6.73
N LEU A 100 7.52 -28.18 -6.93
CA LEU A 100 8.85 -28.54 -6.45
C LEU A 100 8.91 -28.56 -4.91
N ARG A 101 8.29 -27.58 -4.25
CA ARG A 101 8.18 -27.57 -2.78
C ARG A 101 7.40 -28.79 -2.26
N LYS A 102 6.28 -29.15 -2.89
CA LYS A 102 5.51 -30.36 -2.55
C LYS A 102 6.32 -31.66 -2.72
N SER A 103 7.28 -31.68 -3.64
CA SER A 103 8.22 -32.80 -3.79
C SER A 103 9.36 -32.83 -2.75
N GLY A 104 9.34 -31.95 -1.75
CA GLY A 104 10.33 -31.89 -0.68
C GLY A 104 11.60 -31.11 -1.02
N ARG A 105 11.65 -30.41 -2.16
CA ARG A 105 12.82 -29.63 -2.57
C ARG A 105 12.99 -28.38 -1.72
N ASN A 106 14.23 -28.05 -1.41
CA ASN A 106 14.56 -26.84 -0.66
C ASN A 106 14.60 -25.60 -1.58
N ALA A 107 14.60 -24.39 -1.00
CA ALA A 107 14.53 -23.14 -1.76
C ALA A 107 15.71 -22.93 -2.73
N ARG A 108 16.89 -23.50 -2.41
CA ARG A 108 18.08 -23.41 -3.27
C ARG A 108 17.91 -24.30 -4.51
N GLU A 109 17.54 -25.57 -4.32
CA GLU A 109 17.28 -26.49 -5.43
C GLU A 109 16.17 -25.97 -6.36
N ILE A 110 15.15 -25.33 -5.78
CA ILE A 110 14.09 -24.68 -6.56
C ILE A 110 14.67 -23.53 -7.38
N ALA A 111 15.45 -22.62 -6.78
CA ALA A 111 16.07 -21.51 -7.50
C ALA A 111 16.98 -21.99 -8.65
N ASP A 112 17.81 -23.00 -8.38
CA ASP A 112 18.71 -23.61 -9.38
C ASP A 112 17.90 -24.16 -10.55
N ARG A 113 16.84 -24.93 -10.27
CA ARG A 113 15.99 -25.52 -11.31
C ARG A 113 15.22 -24.48 -12.13
N LEU A 114 14.80 -23.37 -11.53
CA LEU A 114 14.16 -22.26 -12.26
C LEU A 114 15.16 -21.54 -13.18
N ASN A 115 16.39 -21.36 -12.71
CA ASN A 115 17.48 -20.77 -13.49
C ASN A 115 17.87 -21.69 -14.67
N ASP A 116 17.93 -23.01 -14.44
CA ASP A 116 18.19 -24.00 -15.49
C ASP A 116 17.10 -23.99 -16.58
N GLN A 117 15.84 -23.81 -16.16
CA GLN A 117 14.70 -23.63 -17.06
C GLN A 117 14.64 -22.25 -17.71
N LYS A 118 15.60 -21.36 -17.42
CA LYS A 118 15.69 -19.98 -17.92
C LYS A 118 14.44 -19.13 -17.60
N LEU A 119 13.71 -19.50 -16.54
CA LEU A 119 12.57 -18.73 -16.04
C LEU A 119 13.11 -17.52 -15.29
N ARG A 120 12.60 -16.32 -15.61
CA ARG A 120 13.08 -15.07 -14.99
C ARG A 120 12.12 -14.60 -13.89
N PRO A 121 12.65 -14.11 -12.75
CA PRO A 121 11.84 -13.43 -11.75
C PRO A 121 11.44 -12.02 -12.22
N ARG A 122 10.47 -11.40 -11.54
CA ARG A 122 9.89 -10.09 -11.88
C ARG A 122 10.89 -8.98 -12.19
N LEU A 123 11.89 -8.81 -11.32
CA LEU A 123 12.81 -7.65 -11.34
C LEU A 123 14.28 -8.07 -11.50
N ALA A 124 14.61 -9.31 -11.15
CA ALA A 124 16.00 -9.77 -11.12
C ALA A 124 16.38 -10.56 -12.38
N LYS A 125 17.70 -10.68 -12.62
CA LYS A 125 18.23 -11.42 -13.77
C LYS A 125 18.18 -12.95 -13.58
N LYS A 126 18.21 -13.42 -12.33
CA LYS A 126 18.21 -14.82 -11.93
C LYS A 126 17.46 -15.01 -10.62
N TRP A 127 16.96 -16.21 -10.39
CA TRP A 127 16.39 -16.62 -9.11
C TRP A 127 17.46 -16.75 -8.04
N ASP A 128 17.14 -16.24 -6.85
CA ASP A 128 17.93 -16.40 -5.65
C ASP A 128 17.15 -17.20 -4.60
N ARG A 129 17.88 -17.97 -3.77
CA ARG A 129 17.30 -18.80 -2.71
C ARG A 129 16.45 -17.99 -1.72
N CYS A 130 16.84 -16.74 -1.43
CA CYS A 130 16.11 -15.90 -0.49
C CYS A 130 14.78 -15.44 -1.07
N THR A 131 14.74 -15.10 -2.36
CA THR A 131 13.49 -14.75 -3.06
C THR A 131 12.53 -15.93 -3.09
N VAL A 132 13.04 -17.13 -3.41
CA VAL A 132 12.22 -18.34 -3.39
C VAL A 132 11.70 -18.62 -1.97
N HIS A 133 12.56 -18.52 -0.96
CA HIS A 133 12.17 -18.71 0.44
C HIS A 133 11.03 -17.76 0.84
N GLN A 134 11.15 -16.46 0.55
CA GLN A 134 10.12 -15.46 0.86
C GLN A 134 8.78 -15.77 0.21
N ILE A 135 8.79 -16.26 -1.04
CA ILE A 135 7.55 -16.69 -1.71
C ILE A 135 6.94 -17.87 -0.96
N LEU A 136 7.74 -18.90 -0.66
CA LEU A 136 7.25 -20.09 0.05
C LEU A 136 6.68 -19.74 1.42
N GLU A 137 7.44 -18.99 2.22
CA GLU A 137 7.04 -18.54 3.56
C GLU A 137 5.76 -17.72 3.52
N TRP A 138 5.63 -16.77 2.58
CA TRP A 138 4.41 -15.98 2.43
C TRP A 138 3.20 -16.87 2.16
N HIS A 139 3.32 -17.87 1.28
CA HIS A 139 2.24 -18.79 0.96
C HIS A 139 1.90 -19.77 2.10
N GLU A 140 2.89 -20.18 2.88
CA GLU A 140 2.68 -21.00 4.09
C GLU A 140 1.90 -20.21 5.15
N GLN A 141 2.16 -18.91 5.29
CA GLN A 141 1.43 -18.01 6.20
C GLN A 141 0.01 -17.67 5.70
N HIS A 142 -0.25 -17.76 4.39
CA HIS A 142 -1.52 -17.36 3.77
C HIS A 142 -2.18 -18.50 2.97
N PRO A 143 -2.52 -19.65 3.59
CA PRO A 143 -3.09 -20.80 2.89
C PRO A 143 -4.46 -20.53 2.27
N ASN A 144 -5.21 -19.58 2.83
CA ASN A 144 -6.56 -19.22 2.35
C ASN A 144 -6.54 -18.31 1.12
N PHE A 145 -5.42 -17.64 0.84
CA PHE A 145 -5.32 -16.71 -0.28
C PHE A 145 -5.56 -17.40 -1.64
N LEU A 146 -5.02 -18.60 -1.83
CA LEU A 146 -5.26 -19.37 -3.07
C LEU A 146 -6.72 -19.76 -3.24
N LYS A 147 -7.40 -20.12 -2.15
CA LYS A 147 -8.83 -20.48 -2.17
C LYS A 147 -9.68 -19.26 -2.54
N GLU A 148 -9.33 -18.10 -2.00
CA GLU A 148 -9.98 -16.83 -2.31
C GLU A 148 -9.85 -16.50 -3.80
N VAL A 149 -8.64 -16.55 -4.37
CA VAL A 149 -8.41 -16.26 -5.80
C VAL A 149 -9.21 -17.19 -6.71
N ILE A 150 -9.22 -18.51 -6.43
CA ILE A 150 -9.95 -19.50 -7.24
C ILE A 150 -11.47 -19.28 -7.17
N SER A 151 -11.99 -18.91 -5.99
CA SER A 151 -13.42 -18.62 -5.78
C SER A 151 -13.88 -17.47 -6.68
N TRP A 152 -13.10 -16.38 -6.72
CA TRP A 152 -13.43 -15.21 -7.52
C TRP A 152 -13.38 -15.46 -9.03
N GLU A 153 -12.45 -16.28 -9.51
CA GLU A 153 -12.36 -16.63 -10.94
C GLU A 153 -13.49 -17.57 -11.38
N SER A 154 -14.08 -18.34 -10.45
CA SER A 154 -15.20 -19.24 -10.78
C SER A 154 -16.55 -18.50 -10.86
N THR A 155 -16.62 -17.27 -10.34
CA THR A 155 -17.84 -16.46 -10.25
C THR A 155 -17.97 -15.45 -11.42
N ASN A 156 -16.97 -15.39 -12.32
CA ASN A 156 -16.84 -14.39 -13.37
C ASN A 156 -16.64 -15.07 -14.72
#